data_AF-A0A968F230-F1
#
_entry.id   AF-A0A968F230-F1
#
_cell.length_a   1.000
_cell.length_b   1.000
_cell.length_c   1.000
_cell.angle_alpha   90.00
_cell.angle_beta   90.00
_cell.angle_gamma   90.00
#
_symmetry.space_group_name_H-M   'P 1'
#
loop_
_entity.id
_entity.type
_entity.pdbx_description
1 polymer ?
#
loop_
_entity_poly.entity_id
_entity_poly.type
_entity_poly.pdbx_seq_one_letter_code
_entity_poly.pdbx_strand_id
1 'polypeptide(L)'
;HGTMMLGLVAATIDNTVGLAGTEDYARIMPIKICDIFGRFDHRSYTKALRYASTRPWPVDVYCLGLHLGKYTPDVELELKMLYERGHP
;
A
#
# COMPACT_ATOMS: atom_id res chain seq x y z
N HIS A 1 3.75 0.81 -12.46
CA HIS A 1 2.57 0.59 -11.62
C HIS A 1 2.69 1.31 -10.28
N GLY A 2 3.52 0.85 -9.34
CA GLY A 2 3.64 1.47 -8.00
C GLY A 2 3.91 2.97 -8.00
N THR A 3 4.89 3.44 -8.79
CA THR A 3 5.20 4.89 -8.92
C THR A 3 4.00 5.72 -9.38
N MET A 4 3.19 5.20 -10.30
CA MET A 4 1.99 5.89 -10.79
C MET A 4 0.94 6.02 -9.67
N MET A 5 0.69 4.93 -8.93
CA MET A 5 -0.24 4.95 -7.79
C MET A 5 0.19 5.97 -6.73
N LEU A 6 1.48 5.99 -6.41
CA LEU A 6 2.03 6.95 -5.44
C LEU A 6 1.94 8.39 -5.94
N GLY A 7 2.15 8.63 -7.24
CA GLY A 7 2.00 9.96 -7.83
C GLY A 7 0.56 10.47 -7.77
N LEU A 8 -0.43 9.61 -7.98
CA LEU A 8 -1.83 9.99 -7.82
C LEU A 8 -2.18 10.39 -6.38
N VAL A 9 -1.53 9.77 -5.39
CA VAL A 9 -1.79 10.06 -3.98
C VAL A 9 -1.04 11.30 -3.51
N ALA A 10 0.28 11.35 -3.70
CA ALA A 10 1.12 12.35 -3.02
C ALA A 10 2.17 13.02 -3.93
N ALA A 11 1.90 13.15 -5.23
CA ALA A 11 2.75 14.03 -6.05
C ALA A 11 2.62 15.48 -5.56
N THR A 12 3.78 16.14 -5.41
CA THR A 12 3.87 17.53 -4.93
C THR A 12 3.13 18.47 -5.88
N ILE A 13 2.23 19.28 -5.34
CA ILE A 13 1.54 20.34 -6.10
C ILE A 13 2.45 21.56 -6.28
N ASP A 14 2.09 22.43 -7.22
CA ASP A 14 2.74 23.73 -7.45
C ASP A 14 4.25 23.70 -7.70
N ASN A 15 4.79 22.55 -8.13
CA ASN A 15 6.21 22.37 -8.44
C ASN A 15 6.54 22.65 -9.93
N THR A 16 5.58 23.17 -10.70
CA THR A 16 5.66 23.52 -12.14
C THR A 16 5.85 22.35 -13.11
N VAL A 17 5.86 21.09 -12.66
CA VAL A 17 6.13 19.91 -13.50
C VAL A 17 5.30 18.69 -13.11
N GLY A 18 4.94 17.86 -14.08
CA GLY A 18 4.31 16.57 -13.80
C GLY A 18 2.83 16.64 -13.42
N LEU A 19 2.47 16.06 -12.28
CA LEU A 19 1.08 15.84 -11.84
C LEU A 19 0.92 16.29 -10.37
N ALA A 20 -0.31 16.62 -9.98
CA ALA A 20 -0.69 16.88 -8.60
C ALA A 20 -1.29 15.62 -7.95
N GLY A 21 -0.85 15.30 -6.74
CA GLY A 21 -1.45 14.25 -5.91
C GLY A 21 -2.71 14.74 -5.21
N THR A 22 -3.54 13.82 -4.74
CA THR A 22 -4.73 14.15 -3.93
C THR A 22 -4.42 14.67 -2.53
N GLU A 23 -3.27 14.27 -1.97
CA GLU A 23 -2.78 14.64 -0.65
C GLU A 23 -1.24 14.77 -0.71
N ASP A 24 -0.75 15.94 -1.08
CA ASP A 24 0.67 16.22 -1.35
C ASP A 24 1.55 16.26 -0.10
N TYR A 25 0.96 16.38 1.09
CA TYR A 25 1.65 16.29 2.37
C TYR A 25 1.72 14.87 2.94
N ALA A 26 1.08 13.88 2.28
CA ALA A 26 1.12 12.49 2.73
C ALA A 26 2.56 11.94 2.70
N ARG A 27 2.94 11.26 3.79
CA ARG A 27 4.21 10.52 3.85
C ARG A 27 3.99 9.10 3.34
N ILE A 28 4.71 8.74 2.29
CA ILE A 28 4.59 7.42 1.67
C ILE A 28 5.61 6.44 2.27
N MET A 29 5.14 5.25 2.63
CA MET A 29 5.98 4.08 2.90
C MET A 29 5.89 3.08 1.73
N PRO A 30 6.81 3.11 0.76
CA PRO A 30 6.74 2.20 -0.36
C PRO A 30 7.17 0.79 0.05
N ILE A 31 6.29 -0.20 -0.14
CA ILE A 31 6.61 -1.62 0.07
C ILE A 31 6.48 -2.33 -1.28
N LYS A 32 7.61 -2.75 -1.85
CA LYS A 32 7.64 -3.46 -3.13
C LYS A 32 7.32 -4.94 -2.92
N ILE A 33 6.16 -5.37 -3.39
CA ILE A 33 5.74 -6.79 -3.38
C ILE A 33 5.59 -7.39 -4.77
N CYS A 34 5.55 -6.55 -5.81
CA CYS A 34 5.47 -7.00 -7.19
C CYS A 34 6.85 -7.10 -7.85
N ASP A 35 6.99 -8.09 -8.73
CA ASP A 35 8.11 -8.20 -9.66
C ASP A 35 8.00 -7.20 -10.82
N ILE A 36 8.93 -7.29 -11.79
CA ILE A 36 8.97 -6.40 -12.95
C ILE A 36 7.77 -6.58 -13.90
N PHE A 37 7.05 -7.70 -13.81
CA PHE A 37 5.86 -8.01 -14.60
C PHE A 37 4.56 -7.71 -13.84
N GLY A 38 4.65 -7.10 -12.65
CA GLY A 38 3.49 -6.81 -11.81
C GLY A 38 2.92 -8.03 -11.09
N ARG A 39 3.64 -9.16 -11.07
CA ARG A 39 3.23 -10.39 -10.40
C ARG A 39 3.68 -10.35 -8.95
N PHE A 40 2.91 -10.96 -8.07
CA PHE A 40 3.23 -11.12 -6.66
C PHE A 40 2.61 -12.43 -6.16
N ASP A 41 3.06 -12.89 -5.00
CA ASP A 41 2.45 -14.03 -4.31
C ASP A 41 1.76 -13.57 -3.00
N HIS A 42 0.82 -14.39 -2.53
CA HIS A 42 0.06 -14.12 -1.31
C HIS A 42 0.97 -14.00 -0.06
N ARG A 43 2.12 -14.68 -0.07
CA ARG A 43 3.07 -14.67 1.05
C ARG A 43 3.79 -13.34 1.17
N SER A 44 4.16 -12.74 0.04
CA SER A 44 4.79 -11.42 -0.03
C SER A 44 3.79 -10.34 0.37
N TYR A 45 2.53 -10.50 -0.05
CA TYR A 45 1.43 -9.63 0.34
C TYR A 45 1.19 -9.62 1.85
N THR A 46 1.00 -10.79 2.47
CA THR A 46 0.77 -10.90 3.93
C THR A 46 1.98 -10.40 4.74
N LYS A 47 3.21 -10.70 4.29
CA LYS A 47 4.43 -10.15 4.90
C LYS A 47 4.47 -8.63 4.86
N ALA A 48 4.05 -8.01 3.76
CA ALA A 48 4.02 -6.56 3.63
C ALA A 48 3.00 -5.91 4.58
N LEU A 49 1.80 -6.49 4.70
CA LEU A 49 0.78 -6.03 5.66
C LEU A 49 1.29 -6.10 7.11
N ARG A 50 1.91 -7.23 7.48
CA ARG A 50 2.54 -7.39 8.80
C ARG A 50 3.69 -6.42 9.02
N TYR A 51 4.53 -6.21 8.00
CA TYR A 51 5.63 -5.26 8.09
C TYR A 51 5.12 -3.85 8.35
N ALA A 52 4.14 -3.39 7.58
CA ALA A 52 3.54 -2.05 7.73
C ALA A 52 2.90 -1.84 9.11
N SER A 53 2.14 -2.82 9.61
CA SER A 53 1.42 -2.71 10.90
C SER A 53 2.28 -2.86 12.15
N THR A 54 3.51 -3.37 12.01
CA THR A 54 4.43 -3.52 13.15
C THR A 54 5.43 -2.37 13.27
N ARG A 55 5.29 -1.33 12.44
CA ARG A 55 6.13 -0.14 12.53
C ARG A 55 5.73 0.71 13.75
N PRO A 56 6.69 1.41 14.36
CA PRO A 56 6.40 2.33 15.45
C PRO A 56 5.65 3.58 14.99
N TRP A 57 5.58 3.82 13.68
CA TRP A 57 4.87 4.95 13.08
C TRP A 57 3.47 4.50 12.69
N PRO A 58 2.41 5.25 13.02
CA PRO A 58 1.07 4.91 12.59
C PRO A 58 0.99 4.92 11.06
N VAL A 59 0.24 3.97 10.52
CA VAL A 59 -0.13 3.90 9.10
C VAL A 59 -1.62 4.16 9.01
N ASP A 60 -1.97 5.28 8.38
CA ASP A 60 -3.36 5.74 8.27
C ASP A 60 -4.10 5.12 7.08
N VAL A 61 -3.40 4.76 6.00
CA VAL A 61 -4.02 4.23 4.77
C VAL A 61 -3.15 3.15 4.14
N TYR A 62 -3.77 2.01 3.80
CA TYR A 62 -3.15 0.94 3.02
C TYR A 62 -3.60 1.02 1.56
N CYS A 63 -2.72 1.49 0.67
CA CYS A 63 -3.01 1.56 -0.76
C CYS A 63 -2.76 0.20 -1.44
N LEU A 64 -3.84 -0.55 -1.70
CA LEU A 64 -3.81 -1.92 -2.20
C LEU A 64 -4.35 -2.01 -3.64
N GLY A 65 -3.65 -1.40 -4.59
CA GLY A 65 -3.99 -1.45 -6.02
C GLY A 65 -3.62 -2.77 -6.69
N LEU A 66 -4.10 -3.91 -6.18
CA LEU A 66 -3.72 -5.25 -6.63
C LEU A 66 -4.93 -6.18 -6.78
N HIS A 67 -4.84 -7.12 -7.71
CA HIS A 67 -5.85 -8.15 -7.91
C HIS A 67 -5.30 -9.51 -7.48
N LEU A 68 -5.98 -10.16 -6.53
CA LEU A 68 -5.57 -11.46 -5.99
C LEU A 68 -6.01 -12.66 -6.84
N GLY A 69 -6.88 -12.46 -7.85
CA GLY A 69 -7.35 -13.51 -8.76
C GLY A 69 -8.33 -14.51 -8.16
N LYS A 70 -8.18 -14.85 -6.87
CA LYS A 70 -9.04 -15.74 -6.09
C LYS A 70 -9.10 -15.27 -4.63
N TYR A 71 -10.15 -15.69 -3.93
CA TYR A 71 -10.24 -15.51 -2.48
C TYR A 71 -9.11 -16.28 -1.76
N THR A 72 -8.54 -15.67 -0.72
CA THR A 72 -7.44 -16.25 0.05
C THR A 72 -7.69 -16.02 1.55
N PRO A 73 -8.05 -17.05 2.32
CA PRO A 73 -8.38 -16.92 3.76
C PRO A 73 -7.27 -16.26 4.58
N ASP A 74 -6.01 -16.58 4.29
CA ASP A 74 -4.86 -16.01 5.01
C ASP A 74 -4.78 -14.48 4.86
N VAL A 75 -5.15 -13.97 3.68
CA VAL A 75 -5.17 -12.52 3.44
C VAL A 75 -6.32 -11.87 4.19
N GLU A 76 -7.50 -12.49 4.20
CA GLU A 76 -8.64 -11.98 4.96
C GLU A 76 -8.33 -11.95 6.47
N LEU A 77 -7.70 -13.00 6.99
CA LEU A 77 -7.31 -13.06 8.39
C LEU A 77 -6.36 -11.92 8.76
N GLU A 78 -5.35 -11.64 7.93
CA GLU A 78 -4.45 -10.51 8.17
C GLU A 78 -5.17 -9.16 8.11
N LEU A 79 -6.09 -8.96 7.16
CA LEU A 79 -6.89 -7.73 7.09
C LEU A 79 -7.77 -7.54 8.32
N LYS A 80 -8.39 -8.61 8.84
CA LYS A 80 -9.14 -8.57 10.11
C LYS A 80 -8.24 -8.20 11.29
N MET A 81 -7.05 -8.80 11.38
CA MET A 81 -6.07 -8.47 12.43
C MET A 81 -5.59 -7.02 12.34
N LEU A 82 -5.46 -6.46 11.14
CA LEU A 82 -5.14 -5.03 10.96
C LEU A 82 -6.25 -4.14 11.52
N TYR A 83 -7.50 -4.44 11.16
CA TYR A 83 -8.66 -3.70 11.62
C TYR A 83 -8.80 -3.75 13.15
N GLU A 84 -8.62 -4.93 13.75
CA GLU A 84 -8.64 -5.10 15.22
C GLU A 84 -7.52 -4.33 15.93
N ARG A 85 -6.40 -4.04 15.24
CA ARG A 85 -5.29 -3.21 15.76
C ARG A 85 -5.53 -1.71 15.58
N GLY A 86 -6.69 -1.31 15.06
CA GLY A 86 -7.03 0.10 14.84
C GLY A 86 -6.44 0.69 13.56
N HIS A 87 -6.01 -0.15 12.62
CA HIS A 87 -5.65 0.29 11.28
C HIS A 87 -6.90 0.25 10.37
N PRO A 88 -7.28 1.37 9.74
CA PRO A 88 -8.46 1.42 8.87
C PRO A 88 -8.27 0.70 7.53
#